data_AF-E0PDW9-F1
#
_entry.id   AF-E0PDW9-F1
#
_cell.length_a   1.000
_cell.length_b   1.000
_cell.length_c   1.000
_cell.angle_alpha   90.00
_cell.angle_beta   90.00
_cell.angle_gamma   90.00
#
_symmetry.space_group_name_H-M   'P 1'
#
loop_
_entity.id
_entity.type
_entity.pdbx_description
1 polymer ?
#
loop_
_entity_poly.entity_id
_entity_poly.type
_entity_poly.pdbx_seq_one_letter_code
_entity_poly.pdbx_strand_id
1 'polypeptide(L)'
;MTRKYNFEKLQLHAGQAVANAGGKRQQEYYVLEQGIYQVEVLANLDKLLPTGALISIAYPNWTEATGSPVRAIAYAFENDVTD
;
A
#
# COMPACT_ATOMS: atom_id res chain seq x y z
N MET A 1 -18.66 16.10 -19.93
CA MET A 1 -18.97 15.19 -18.81
C MET A 1 -17.67 14.51 -18.41
N THR A 2 -16.83 15.18 -17.64
CA THR A 2 -15.49 14.70 -17.29
C THR A 2 -15.64 13.75 -16.12
N ARG A 3 -15.47 12.44 -16.36
CA ARG A 3 -15.38 11.45 -15.28
C ARG A 3 -14.11 11.79 -14.51
N LYS A 4 -14.25 12.58 -13.44
CA LYS A 4 -13.22 12.73 -12.40
C LYS A 4 -13.03 11.34 -11.83
N TYR A 5 -12.06 10.61 -12.37
CA TYR A 5 -11.46 9.51 -11.63
C TYR A 5 -10.76 10.17 -10.46
N ASN A 6 -11.50 10.38 -9.37
CA ASN A 6 -10.88 10.67 -8.10
C ASN A 6 -10.11 9.40 -7.76
N PHE A 7 -8.80 9.41 -7.98
CA PHE A 7 -7.88 8.43 -7.42
C PHE A 7 -7.89 8.65 -5.90
N GLU A 8 -8.96 8.22 -5.23
CA GLU A 8 -9.14 8.41 -3.80
C GLU A 8 -8.18 7.47 -3.08
N LYS A 9 -7.02 8.04 -2.75
CA LYS A 9 -6.16 7.72 -1.61
C LYS A 9 -6.57 6.42 -0.89
N LEU A 10 -6.05 5.28 -1.34
CA LEU A 10 -6.22 4.01 -0.65
C LEU A 10 -5.34 4.01 0.62
N GLN A 11 -5.96 4.37 1.75
CA GLN A 11 -5.50 4.21 3.13
C GLN A 11 -5.99 2.87 3.69
N LEU A 12 -5.07 1.96 4.01
CA LEU A 12 -5.37 0.94 5.01
C LEU A 12 -5.45 1.64 6.39
N HIS A 13 -6.35 1.19 7.26
CA HIS A 13 -6.83 2.01 8.39
C HIS A 13 -5.91 2.00 9.64
N ALA A 14 -4.60 1.71 9.53
CA ALA A 14 -3.75 1.68 10.73
C ALA A 14 -3.55 3.08 11.37
N GLY A 15 -3.87 4.16 10.62
CA GLY A 15 -3.74 5.54 11.08
C GLY A 15 -4.88 6.09 11.95
N GLN A 16 -5.99 5.38 12.16
CA GLN A 16 -7.17 5.93 12.84
C GLN A 16 -6.89 6.33 14.30
N ALA A 17 -6.07 5.55 15.01
CA ALA A 17 -5.71 5.83 16.40
C ALA A 17 -4.90 7.14 16.54
N VAL A 18 -4.01 7.42 15.58
CA VAL A 18 -3.17 8.64 15.59
C VAL A 18 -4.01 9.89 15.32
N ALA A 19 -4.96 9.83 14.40
CA ALA A 19 -5.88 10.95 14.16
C ALA A 19 -6.77 11.22 15.37
N ASN A 20 -7.28 10.17 16.03
CA ASN A 20 -8.12 10.32 17.22
C ASN A 20 -7.35 10.93 18.41
N ALA A 21 -6.03 10.77 18.45
CA ALA A 21 -5.15 11.35 19.47
C ALA A 21 -4.68 12.79 19.14
N GLY A 22 -5.18 13.41 18.07
CA GLY A 22 -4.75 14.74 17.62
C GLY A 22 -3.38 14.75 16.93
N GLY A 23 -2.83 13.58 16.60
CA GLY A 23 -1.58 13.45 15.85
C GLY A 23 -1.79 13.69 14.36
N LYS A 24 -0.76 14.24 13.70
CA LYS A 24 -0.74 14.43 12.23
C LYS A 24 0.02 13.31 11.56
N ARG A 25 -0.57 12.68 10.54
CA ARG A 25 0.08 11.66 9.70
C ARG A 25 0.80 12.32 8.54
N GLN A 26 1.83 13.11 8.87
CA GLN A 26 2.58 13.94 7.91
C GLN A 26 3.13 13.10 6.73
N GLN A 27 3.65 11.89 7.00
CA GLN A 27 4.13 11.00 5.93
C GLN A 27 3.00 10.48 5.04
N GLU A 28 1.87 10.12 5.63
CA GLU A 28 0.70 9.66 4.88
C GLU A 28 0.19 10.77 3.95
N TYR A 29 0.04 11.99 4.47
CA TYR A 29 -0.36 13.13 3.64
C TYR A 29 0.63 13.40 2.52
N TYR A 30 1.93 13.40 2.82
CA TYR A 30 2.98 13.62 1.83
C TYR A 30 2.93 12.62 0.67
N VAL A 31 2.79 11.32 0.96
CA VAL A 31 2.76 10.26 -0.06
C VAL A 31 1.46 10.31 -0.87
N LEU A 32 0.32 10.46 -0.19
CA LEU A 32 -0.99 10.45 -0.84
C LEU A 32 -1.28 11.71 -1.66
N GLU A 33 -0.75 12.87 -1.28
CA GLU A 33 -0.85 14.10 -2.07
C GLU A 33 -0.13 14.00 -3.43
N GLN A 34 0.84 13.08 -3.54
CA GLN A 34 1.55 12.78 -4.78
C GLN A 34 0.87 11.69 -5.62
N GLY A 35 -0.29 11.19 -5.19
CA GLY A 35 -1.00 10.10 -5.88
C GLY A 35 -0.31 8.74 -5.73
N ILE A 36 0.54 8.57 -4.72
CA ILE A 36 1.21 7.31 -4.41
C ILE A 36 0.36 6.52 -3.41
N TYR A 37 0.21 5.21 -3.63
CA TYR A 37 -0.53 4.32 -2.73
C TYR A 37 0.32 3.88 -1.55
N GLN A 38 -0.33 3.67 -0.40
CA GLN A 38 0.30 3.10 0.79
C GLN A 38 -0.28 1.72 1.06
N VAL A 39 0.59 0.81 1.50
CA VAL A 39 0.20 -0.53 1.99
C VAL A 39 0.76 -0.68 3.38
N GLU A 40 -0.07 -1.16 4.31
CA GLU A 40 0.25 -1.22 5.73
C GLU A 40 0.15 -2.66 6.24
N VAL A 41 0.84 -2.92 7.36
CA VAL A 41 0.73 -4.19 8.10
C VAL A 41 1.03 -5.44 7.25
N LEU A 42 2.04 -5.33 6.37
CA LEU A 42 2.51 -6.48 5.60
C LEU A 42 3.16 -7.52 6.52
N ALA A 43 2.80 -8.78 6.33
CA ALA A 43 3.38 -9.92 7.03
C ALA A 43 4.43 -10.63 6.17
N ASN A 44 5.37 -11.34 6.82
CA ASN A 44 6.41 -12.17 6.18
C ASN A 44 7.45 -11.40 5.33
N LEU A 45 7.63 -10.09 5.55
CA LEU A 45 8.68 -9.33 4.86
C LEU A 45 10.09 -9.82 5.21
N ASP A 46 10.26 -10.43 6.39
CA ASP A 46 11.49 -11.11 6.84
C ASP A 46 11.90 -12.29 5.96
N LYS A 47 10.99 -12.84 5.15
CA LYS A 47 11.25 -13.95 4.23
C LYS A 47 11.72 -13.49 2.85
N LEU A 48 11.76 -12.19 2.60
CA LEU A 48 12.17 -11.60 1.33
C LEU A 48 13.57 -11.01 1.44
N LEU A 49 14.31 -11.06 0.33
CA LEU A 49 15.53 -10.29 0.20
C LEU A 49 15.21 -8.78 0.20
N PRO A 50 16.16 -7.92 0.63
CA PRO A 50 15.95 -6.47 0.64
C PRO A 50 15.59 -5.87 -0.73
N THR A 51 16.00 -6.53 -1.82
CA THR A 51 15.75 -6.12 -3.19
C THR A 51 15.46 -7.32 -4.09
N GLY A 52 14.80 -7.07 -5.21
CA GLY A 52 14.57 -8.07 -6.26
C GLY A 52 13.20 -8.74 -6.21
N ALA A 53 12.51 -8.74 -5.06
CA ALA A 53 11.16 -9.30 -4.97
C ALA A 53 10.12 -8.43 -5.71
N LEU A 54 9.14 -9.09 -6.35
CA LEU A 54 7.94 -8.43 -6.88
C LEU A 54 6.78 -8.60 -5.91
N ILE A 55 6.21 -7.50 -5.41
CA ILE A 55 5.03 -7.52 -4.54
C ILE A 55 3.81 -7.14 -5.38
N SER A 56 2.92 -8.12 -5.58
CA SER A 56 1.62 -7.94 -6.25
C SER A 56 0.54 -7.65 -5.23
N ILE A 57 -0.20 -6.57 -5.46
CA ILE A 57 -1.25 -6.08 -4.58
C ILE A 57 -2.48 -5.81 -5.42
N ALA A 58 -3.54 -6.56 -5.13
CA ALA A 58 -4.84 -6.37 -5.75
C ALA A 58 -5.86 -6.08 -4.66
N TYR A 59 -6.75 -5.14 -4.95
CA TYR A 59 -7.89 -4.79 -4.11
C TYR A 59 -9.16 -4.78 -4.96
N PRO A 60 -10.32 -5.13 -4.41
CA PRO A 60 -11.56 -5.00 -5.13
C PRO A 60 -11.86 -3.51 -5.37
N ASN A 61 -12.31 -3.20 -6.58
CA ASN A 61 -12.60 -1.82 -7.00
C ASN A 61 -13.91 -1.33 -6.38
N TRP A 62 -13.81 -0.74 -5.19
CA TRP A 62 -14.95 -0.20 -4.45
C TRP A 62 -15.17 1.27 -4.83
N THR A 63 -16.44 1.66 -4.96
CA THR A 63 -16.81 3.06 -5.19
C THR A 63 -16.60 3.87 -3.91
N GLU A 64 -15.87 4.99 -4.00
CA GLU A 64 -15.63 5.94 -2.88
C GLU A 64 -14.93 5.33 -1.66
N ALA A 65 -14.29 4.16 -1.81
CA ALA A 65 -13.52 3.58 -0.74
C ALA A 65 -12.14 4.25 -0.64
N THR A 66 -11.84 4.75 0.55
CA THR A 66 -10.52 5.28 0.88
C THR A 66 -9.56 4.17 1.28
N GLY A 67 -9.85 2.89 1.07
CA GLY A 67 -9.11 1.78 1.69
C GLY A 67 -9.74 0.42 1.46
N SER A 68 -8.95 -0.65 1.45
CA SER A 68 -9.48 -2.02 1.36
C SER A 68 -8.48 -3.02 1.94
N PRO A 69 -8.94 -4.09 2.63
CA PRO A 69 -8.08 -5.22 2.95
C PRO A 69 -7.61 -5.89 1.65
N VAL A 70 -6.34 -6.27 1.61
CA VAL A 70 -5.71 -6.85 0.42
C VAL A 70 -5.08 -8.20 0.73
N ARG A 71 -5.04 -9.06 -0.29
CA ARG A 71 -4.13 -10.21 -0.29
C ARG A 71 -2.87 -9.81 -1.06
N ALA A 72 -1.84 -9.39 -0.33
CA ALA A 72 -0.52 -9.15 -0.90
C ALA A 72 0.19 -10.49 -1.16
N ILE A 73 0.77 -10.64 -2.35
CA ILE A 73 1.55 -11.81 -2.75
C ILE A 73 2.92 -11.32 -3.18
N ALA A 74 3.98 -11.89 -2.61
CA ALA A 74 5.35 -11.62 -3.04
C ALA A 74 5.89 -12.80 -3.85
N TYR A 75 6.51 -12.49 -4.99
CA TYR A 75 7.30 -13.42 -5.78
C TYR A 75 8.77 -13.17 -5.47
N ALA A 76 9.42 -14.16 -4.85
CA ALA A 76 10.87 -14.18 -4.69
C ALA A 76 11.46 -14.84 -5.94
N PHE A 77 12.43 -14.17 -6.56
CA PHE A 77 13.20 -14.75 -7.65
C PHE A 77 14.49 -15.29 -7.06
N GLU A 78 14.82 -16.54 -7.39
CA GLU A 78 16.13 -17.09 -7.11
C GLU A 78 17.15 -16.39 -7.99
N ASN A 79 18.27 -15.97 -7.39
CA ASN A 79 19.46 -15.60 -8.13
C ASN A 79 20.17 -16.89 -8.50
N ASP A 80 19.62 -17.66 -9.44
CA ASP A 80 20.34 -18.76 -10.07
C ASP A 80 21.37 -18.18 -11.04
N VAL A 81 22.37 -17.49 -10.48
CA VAL A 81 23.68 -17.39 -11.12
C VAL A 81 24.42 -18.64 -10.64
N THR A 82 24.14 -19.76 -11.29
CA THR A 82 25.07 -20.89 -11.27
C THR A 82 26.29 -20.46 -12.07
N ASP A 83 27.37 -20.12 -11.37
CA ASP A 83 28.72 -20.06 -11.95
C ASP A 83 29.09 -21.41 -12.61
#